data_AF-G1N583-F1
#
_entry.id   AF-G1N583-F1
#
_cell.length_a   1.000
_cell.length_b   1.000
_cell.length_c   1.000
_cell.angle_alpha   90.00
_cell.angle_beta   90.00
_cell.angle_gamma   90.00
#
_symmetry.space_group_name_H-M   'P 1'
#
loop_
_entity.id
_entity.type
_entity.pdbx_description
1 polymer ?
#
loop_
_entity_poly.entity_id
_entity_poly.type
_entity_poly.pdbx_seq_one_letter_code
_entity_poly.pdbx_strand_id
1 'polypeptide(L)'
;ELMIVFQLLHWNGSLKALRETKCSRQEVISYYSQCSLDEKMRSHMALDWIMKEQESPGIISQELQVALRELEEVRKAGHELRFYKEKKEILSLALSQIYSDQVTTSSWENQMSLSLHGYH
;
A
#
# COMPACT_ATOMS: atom_id res chain seq x y z
N GLU A 1 -3.34 -9.71 16.52
CA GLU A 1 -3.18 -9.40 15.06
C GLU A 1 -4.39 -8.70 14.48
N LEU A 2 -5.63 -9.15 14.73
CA LEU A 2 -6.86 -8.52 14.24
C LEU A 2 -6.92 -7.00 14.46
N MET A 3 -6.48 -6.51 15.62
CA MET A 3 -6.47 -5.07 15.94
C MET A 3 -5.62 -4.25 14.95
N ILE A 4 -4.46 -4.80 14.55
CA ILE A 4 -3.56 -4.18 13.57
C ILE A 4 -4.21 -4.15 12.19
N VAL A 5 -4.89 -5.24 11.79
CA VAL A 5 -5.62 -5.31 10.52
C VAL A 5 -6.70 -4.23 10.44
N PHE A 6 -7.51 -4.08 11.49
CA PHE A 6 -8.53 -3.04 11.53
C PHE A 6 -7.94 -1.63 11.49
N GLN A 7 -6.82 -1.39 12.18
CA GLN A 7 -6.12 -0.10 12.12
C GLN A 7 -5.60 0.19 10.70
N LEU A 8 -5.06 -0.82 10.00
CA LEU A 8 -4.60 -0.66 8.62
C LEU A 8 -5.74 -0.41 7.63
N LEU A 9 -6.84 -1.17 7.75
CA LEU A 9 -8.05 -0.98 6.93
C LEU A 9 -8.68 0.40 7.16
N HIS A 10 -8.62 0.90 8.39
CA HIS A 10 -9.09 2.24 8.69
C HIS A 10 -8.18 3.29 8.05
N TRP A 11 -6.86 3.11 8.18
CA TRP A 11 -5.85 4.03 7.66
C TRP A 11 -5.87 4.14 6.13
N ASN A 12 -5.94 3.02 5.40
CA ASN A 12 -5.99 3.05 3.94
C ASN A 12 -7.39 3.40 3.39
N GLY A 13 -8.43 3.42 4.24
CA GLY A 13 -9.80 3.73 3.86
C GLY A 13 -10.62 2.52 3.37
N SER A 14 -10.02 1.32 3.27
CA SER A 14 -10.76 0.11 2.88
C SER A 14 -11.86 -0.24 3.87
N LEU A 15 -11.73 0.13 5.15
CA LEU A 15 -12.80 -0.06 6.14
C LEU A 15 -14.06 0.74 5.80
N LYS A 16 -13.90 1.93 5.20
CA LYS A 16 -15.01 2.75 4.71
C LYS A 16 -15.66 2.08 3.50
N ALA A 17 -14.86 1.59 2.55
CA ALA A 17 -15.36 0.85 1.39
C ALA A 17 -16.12 -0.43 1.80
N LEU A 18 -15.58 -1.22 2.73
CA LEU A 18 -16.23 -2.41 3.27
C LEU A 18 -17.58 -2.11 3.95
N ARG A 19 -17.68 -0.94 4.60
CA ARG A 19 -18.94 -0.48 5.19
C ARG A 19 -19.95 -0.10 4.11
N GLU A 20 -19.50 0.49 3.01
CA GLU A 20 -20.35 0.86 1.87
C GLU A 20 -20.82 -0.39 1.09
N THR A 21 -20.02 -1.46 1.04
CA THR A 21 -20.39 -2.75 0.43
C THR A 21 -21.31 -3.62 1.30
N LYS A 22 -21.91 -3.07 2.36
CA LYS A 22 -22.80 -3.77 3.32
C LYS A 22 -22.17 -4.99 4.02
N CYS A 23 -20.84 -5.06 4.13
CA CYS A 23 -20.22 -6.12 4.93
C CYS A 23 -20.50 -5.88 6.42
N SER A 24 -21.03 -6.88 7.13
CA SER A 24 -21.25 -6.75 8.57
C SER A 24 -19.91 -6.78 9.33
N ARG A 25 -19.88 -6.13 10.49
CA ARG A 25 -18.70 -6.15 11.38
C ARG A 25 -18.27 -7.59 11.72
N GLN A 26 -19.23 -8.51 11.92
CA GLN A 26 -18.93 -9.90 12.22
C GLN A 26 -18.33 -10.66 11.04
N GLU A 27 -18.80 -10.42 9.82
CA GLU A 27 -18.20 -11.03 8.61
C GLU A 27 -16.76 -10.56 8.43
N VAL A 28 -16.50 -9.26 8.60
CA VAL A 28 -15.16 -8.70 8.52
C VAL A 28 -14.25 -9.30 9.60
N ILE A 29 -14.72 -9.39 10.85
CA ILE A 29 -13.98 -10.04 11.94
C ILE A 29 -13.69 -11.51 11.62
N SER A 30 -14.69 -12.24 11.12
CA SER A 30 -14.59 -13.68 10.87
C SER A 30 -13.73 -14.01 9.65
N TYR A 31 -13.64 -13.10 8.69
CA TYR A 31 -12.75 -13.20 7.53
C TYR A 31 -11.30 -12.94 7.95
N TYR A 32 -11.05 -11.82 8.65
CA TYR A 32 -9.70 -11.47 9.09
C TYR A 32 -9.21 -12.27 10.32
N SER A 33 -10.08 -13.03 10.99
CA SER A 33 -9.63 -13.97 12.03
C SER A 33 -8.94 -15.21 11.44
N GLN A 34 -9.23 -15.51 10.17
CA GLN A 34 -8.66 -16.64 9.44
C GLN A 34 -7.58 -16.20 8.45
N CYS A 35 -7.62 -14.94 7.98
CA CYS A 35 -6.54 -14.33 7.22
C CYS A 35 -5.53 -13.66 8.15
N SER A 36 -4.35 -14.25 8.29
CA SER A 36 -3.19 -13.55 8.82
C SER A 36 -2.84 -12.35 7.93
N LEU A 37 -2.08 -11.40 8.49
CA LEU A 37 -1.48 -10.28 7.74
C LEU A 37 -0.41 -10.83 6.78
N ASP A 38 -0.89 -11.48 5.73
CA ASP A 38 -0.07 -12.15 4.74
C ASP A 38 0.29 -11.20 3.61
N GLU A 39 1.26 -11.64 2.81
CA GLU A 39 1.77 -10.92 1.64
C GLU A 39 0.66 -10.49 0.67
N LYS A 40 -0.38 -11.33 0.50
CA LYS A 40 -1.52 -11.01 -0.36
C LYS A 40 -2.31 -9.81 0.14
N MET A 41 -2.53 -9.70 1.45
CA MET A 41 -3.22 -8.55 2.04
C MET A 41 -2.39 -7.28 1.90
N ARG A 42 -1.08 -7.36 2.16
CA ARG A 42 -0.17 -6.22 1.97
C ARG A 42 -0.16 -5.75 0.52
N SER A 43 -0.05 -6.69 -0.43
CA SER A 43 -0.12 -6.40 -1.85
C SER A 43 -1.43 -5.70 -2.24
N HIS A 44 -2.57 -6.15 -1.71
CA HIS A 44 -3.86 -5.52 -2.00
C HIS A 44 -3.92 -4.07 -1.47
N MET A 45 -3.48 -3.84 -0.23
CA MET A 45 -3.41 -2.50 0.34
C MET A 45 -2.39 -1.62 -0.40
N ALA A 46 -1.30 -2.20 -0.90
CA ALA A 46 -0.32 -1.49 -1.70
C ALA A 46 -0.95 -1.01 -3.02
N LEU A 47 -1.75 -1.84 -3.70
CA LEU A 47 -2.49 -1.44 -4.90
C LEU A 47 -3.45 -0.26 -4.64
N ASP A 48 -4.16 -0.25 -3.51
CA ASP A 48 -5.02 0.89 -3.13
C ASP A 48 -4.20 2.19 -3.01
N TRP A 49 -2.98 2.10 -2.47
CA TRP A 49 -2.07 3.25 -2.38
C TRP A 49 -1.52 3.67 -3.75
N ILE A 50 -1.19 2.71 -4.63
CA ILE A 50 -0.76 3.00 -6.01
C ILE A 50 -1.85 3.74 -6.78
N MET A 51 -3.11 3.33 -6.64
CA MET A 51 -4.24 4.04 -7.25
C MET A 51 -4.31 5.49 -6.76
N LYS A 52 -4.15 5.73 -5.45
CA LYS A 52 -4.11 7.08 -4.89
C LYS A 52 -2.92 7.91 -5.37
N GLU A 53 -1.77 7.29 -5.59
CA GLU A 53 -0.58 7.95 -6.15
C GLU A 53 -0.83 8.44 -7.58
N GLN A 54 -1.62 7.71 -8.37
CA GLN A 54 -2.02 8.17 -9.71
C GLN A 54 -2.93 9.41 -9.65
N GLU A 55 -3.81 9.50 -8.65
CA GLU A 55 -4.67 10.67 -8.44
C GLU A 55 -3.91 11.85 -7.80
N SER A 56 -2.99 11.55 -6.89
CA SER A 56 -2.21 12.51 -6.12
C SER A 56 -0.74 12.08 -6.04
N PRO A 57 0.09 12.49 -7.01
CA PRO A 57 1.51 12.12 -7.03
C PRO A 57 2.25 12.61 -5.79
N GLY A 58 3.07 11.76 -5.21
CA GLY A 58 3.85 11.99 -3.99
C GLY A 58 3.17 11.59 -2.69
N ILE A 59 1.90 11.17 -2.72
CA ILE A 59 1.14 10.82 -1.50
C ILE A 59 1.76 9.63 -0.76
N ILE A 60 2.24 8.60 -1.47
CA ILE A 60 2.87 7.42 -0.86
C ILE A 60 4.17 7.81 -0.16
N SER A 61 5.01 8.62 -0.82
CA SER A 61 6.27 9.09 -0.25
C SER A 61 6.03 9.95 0.98
N GLN A 62 5.04 10.86 0.92
CA GLN A 62 4.65 11.69 2.05
C GLN A 62 4.16 10.85 3.23
N GLU A 63 3.25 9.91 2.98
CA GLU A 63 2.70 9.04 4.01
C GLU A 63 3.77 8.11 4.61
N LEU A 64 4.75 7.67 3.80
CA LEU A 64 5.87 6.88 4.30
C LEU A 64 6.74 7.68 5.27
N GLN A 65 7.01 8.95 4.97
CA GLN A 65 7.73 9.84 5.90
C GLN A 65 6.96 10.06 7.20
N VAL A 66 5.64 10.17 7.13
CA VAL A 66 4.78 10.25 8.33
C VAL A 66 4.88 8.95 9.12
N ALA A 67 4.69 7.79 8.49
CA ALA A 67 4.76 6.49 9.14
C ALA A 67 6.12 6.23 9.81
N LEU A 68 7.23 6.65 9.18
CA LEU A 68 8.58 6.53 9.76
C LEU A 68 8.78 7.44 10.98
N ARG A 69 8.24 8.67 10.95
CA ARG A 69 8.27 9.57 12.12
C ARG A 69 7.46 8.98 13.28
N GLU A 70 6.22 8.57 13.00
CA GLU A 70 5.36 7.97 14.03
C GLU A 70 6.00 6.70 14.63
N LEU A 71 6.62 5.85 13.79
CA LEU A 71 7.35 4.67 14.23
C LEU A 71 8.45 5.03 15.23
N GLU A 72 9.22 6.07 14.96
CA GLU A 72 10.31 6.52 15.83
C GLU A 72 9.79 7.12 17.14
N GLU A 73 8.69 7.86 17.11
CA GLU A 73 8.04 8.40 18.32
C GLU A 73 7.51 7.29 19.22
N VAL A 74 6.82 6.32 18.63
CA VAL A 74 6.26 5.14 19.33
C VAL A 74 7.39 4.27 19.87
N ARG A 75 8.50 4.15 19.14
CA ARG A 75 9.72 3.44 19.58
C ARG A 75 10.32 4.08 20.81
N LYS A 76 10.43 5.42 20.83
CA LYS A 76 10.92 6.17 21.99
C LYS A 76 9.98 6.04 23.19
N ALA A 77 8.67 6.00 22.95
CA ALA A 77 7.66 5.83 23.99
C ALA A 77 7.53 4.38 24.50
N GLY A 78 8.19 3.40 23.87
CA GLY A 78 8.11 1.99 24.24
C GLY A 78 6.76 1.33 23.93
N HIS A 79 6.00 1.91 22.99
CA HIS A 79 4.69 1.42 22.58
C HIS A 79 4.78 0.38 21.45
N GLU A 80 3.65 -0.25 21.11
CA GLU A 80 3.60 -1.32 20.11
C GLU A 80 3.97 -0.84 18.70
N LEU A 81 5.05 -1.40 18.13
CA LEU A 81 5.58 -1.01 16.82
C LEU A 81 4.98 -1.77 15.64
N ARG A 82 4.18 -2.82 15.90
CA ARG A 82 3.69 -3.73 14.86
C ARG A 82 2.91 -2.99 13.78
N PHE A 83 1.96 -2.14 14.16
CA PHE A 83 1.17 -1.35 13.22
C PHE A 83 2.03 -0.48 12.30
N TYR A 84 2.98 0.25 12.87
CA TYR A 84 3.86 1.16 12.12
C TYR A 84 4.84 0.42 11.20
N LYS A 85 5.31 -0.75 11.61
CA LYS A 85 6.10 -1.64 10.74
C LYS A 85 5.26 -2.09 9.54
N GLU A 86 4.03 -2.56 9.75
CA GLU A 86 3.17 -2.97 8.64
C GLU A 86 2.81 -1.80 7.71
N LYS A 87 2.53 -0.59 8.24
CA LYS A 87 2.33 0.61 7.40
C LYS A 87 3.54 0.85 6.48
N LYS A 88 4.75 0.82 7.06
CA LYS A 88 5.99 1.01 6.32
C LYS A 88 6.16 -0.05 5.23
N GLU A 89 5.92 -1.32 5.54
CA GLU A 89 6.06 -2.41 4.57
C GLU A 89 5.08 -2.26 3.39
N ILE A 90 3.80 -1.94 3.67
CA ILE A 90 2.78 -1.73 2.62
C ILE A 90 3.17 -0.58 1.69
N LEU A 91 3.60 0.56 2.23
CA LEU A 91 4.02 1.72 1.44
C LEU A 91 5.31 1.44 0.65
N SER A 92 6.26 0.73 1.25
CA SER A 92 7.52 0.35 0.58
C SER A 92 7.24 -0.63 -0.56
N LEU A 93 6.31 -1.56 -0.37
CA LEU A 93 5.84 -2.47 -1.39
C LEU A 93 5.16 -1.72 -2.54
N ALA A 94 4.28 -0.76 -2.23
CA ALA A 94 3.62 0.08 -3.24
C ALA A 94 4.63 0.87 -4.09
N LEU A 95 5.61 1.52 -3.45
CA LEU A 95 6.69 2.19 -4.17
C LEU A 95 7.46 1.22 -5.06
N SER A 96 7.86 0.07 -4.53
CA SER A 96 8.62 -0.93 -5.29
C SER A 96 7.86 -1.41 -6.54
N GLN A 97 6.55 -1.60 -6.43
CA GLN A 97 5.70 -1.93 -7.57
C GLN A 97 5.62 -0.80 -8.60
N ILE A 98 5.48 0.46 -8.16
CA ILE A 98 5.48 1.62 -9.06
C ILE A 98 6.82 1.74 -9.80
N TYR A 99 7.95 1.62 -9.09
CA TYR A 99 9.27 1.68 -9.73
C TYR A 99 9.48 0.51 -10.70
N SER A 100 9.02 -0.69 -10.37
CA SER A 100 9.07 -1.84 -11.27
C SER A 100 8.23 -1.61 -12.53
N ASP A 101 7.04 -1.03 -12.40
CA ASP A 101 6.12 -0.78 -13.51
C ASP A 101 6.61 0.35 -14.44
N GLN A 102 7.26 1.37 -13.86
CA GLN A 102 7.93 2.43 -14.64
C GLN A 102 9.14 1.90 -15.42
N VAL A 103 9.91 0.97 -14.85
CA VAL A 103 11.04 0.33 -15.54
C VAL A 103 10.54 -0.50 -16.72
N THR A 104 9.42 -1.21 -16.58
CA THR A 104 8.83 -1.91 -17.72
C THR A 104 8.29 -0.94 -18.76
N THR A 105 7.50 0.06 -18.38
CA THR A 105 6.90 1.01 -19.32
C THR A 105 7.96 1.79 -20.11
N SER A 106 8.99 2.31 -19.43
CA SER A 106 10.10 3.02 -20.09
C SER A 106 10.97 2.12 -20.97
N SER A 107 11.09 0.82 -20.65
CA SER A 107 11.78 -0.15 -21.50
C SER A 107 11.02 -0.41 -22.81
N TRP A 108 9.68 -0.47 -22.77
CA TRP A 108 8.86 -0.65 -23.98
C TRP A 108 8.80 0.61 -24.85
N GLU A 109 8.73 1.80 -24.25
CA GLU A 109 8.75 3.08 -24.98
C GLU A 109 10.08 3.30 -25.71
N ASN A 110 11.22 2.95 -25.09
CA ASN A 110 12.52 3.04 -25.73
C ASN A 110 12.67 2.05 -26.91
N GLN A 111 12.08 0.86 -26.80
CA GLN A 111 12.14 -0.15 -27.86
C GLN A 111 11.24 0.19 -29.07
N MET A 112 10.09 0.82 -28.82
CA MET A 112 9.20 1.34 -29.89
C MET A 112 9.76 2.59 -30.58
N SER A 113 10.41 3.49 -29.84
CA SER A 113 11.07 4.69 -30.37
C SER A 113 12.17 4.37 -31.41
N LEU A 114 12.98 3.34 -31.14
CA LEU A 114 14.05 2.89 -32.03
C LEU A 114 13.56 2.18 -33.30
N SER A 115 12.31 1.67 -33.29
CA SER A 115 11.73 0.96 -34.43
C SER A 115 11.10 1.91 -35.48
N LEU A 116 10.85 3.17 -35.11
CA LEU A 116 10.21 4.18 -35.98
C LEU A 116 11.20 5.10 -36.71
N HIS A 117 12.47 5.17 -36.29
CA HIS A 117 13.49 6.02 -36.92
C HIS A 117 14.40 5.28 -37.93
N GLY A 118 14.08 4.02 -38.25
CA GLY A 118 14.89 3.18 -39.16
C GLY A 118 14.40 3.10 -40.61
N TYR A 119 13.39 3.89 -41.00
CA TYR A 119 12.88 3.92 -42.37
C TYR A 119 13.02 5.33 -42.96
N HIS A 120 14.22 5.67 -43.42
CA HIS A 120 14.40 6.72 -44.40
C HIS A 120 15.64 6.49 -45.28
#